data_AF-A0A961NAU9-F1
#
_entry.id   AF-A0A961NAU9-F1
#
_cell.length_a   1.000
_cell.length_b   1.000
_cell.length_c   1.000
_cell.angle_alpha   90.00
_cell.angle_beta   90.00
_cell.angle_gamma   90.00
#
_symmetry.space_group_name_H-M   'P 1'
#
loop_
_entity.id
_entity.type
_entity.pdbx_description
1 polymer ?
#
loop_
_entity_poly.entity_id
_entity_poly.type
_entity_poly.pdbx_seq_one_letter_code
_entity_poly.pdbx_strand_id
1 'polypeptide(L)'
;MRPTPYLLLTSIGLAVIGLASTGLAGTRVADTRVADTRVADLGTPPARAAGTQYPVCLHVYGPVTYDDCSYVSLAQCAPSAVGRSAQCMANPFHVPAERRVRRR
;
A
#
# COMPACT_ATOMS: atom_id res chain seq x y z
N MET A 1 40.89 -18.85 -8.87
CA MET A 1 39.89 -19.46 -9.78
C MET A 1 39.21 -20.60 -9.05
N ARG A 2 37.95 -20.41 -8.62
CA ARG A 2 37.10 -21.46 -8.06
C ARG A 2 36.04 -21.80 -9.12
N PRO A 3 35.97 -23.02 -9.66
CA PRO A 3 34.85 -23.41 -10.51
C PRO A 3 33.69 -23.91 -9.64
N THR A 4 32.55 -23.26 -9.75
CA THR A 4 31.23 -23.79 -9.35
C THR A 4 30.74 -24.77 -10.41
N PRO A 5 30.44 -26.04 -10.09
CA PRO A 5 29.72 -26.91 -11.00
C PRO A 5 28.21 -26.88 -10.69
N TYR A 6 27.52 -26.16 -11.56
CA TYR A 6 26.07 -26.08 -11.79
C TYR A 6 25.52 -27.44 -12.28
N LEU A 7 25.70 -28.54 -11.54
CA LEU A 7 25.44 -29.91 -11.98
C LEU A 7 24.70 -30.76 -10.92
N LEU A 8 23.54 -30.28 -10.46
CA LEU A 8 22.53 -31.12 -9.81
C LEU A 8 21.13 -30.88 -10.40
N LEU A 9 21.06 -30.42 -11.66
CA LEU A 9 19.88 -30.67 -12.48
C LEU A 9 20.03 -32.06 -13.10
N THR A 10 18.95 -32.83 -13.10
CA THR A 10 18.77 -34.15 -13.72
C THR A 10 19.25 -35.35 -12.91
N SER A 11 18.47 -35.76 -11.90
CA SER A 11 18.29 -37.20 -11.68
C SER A 11 16.99 -37.51 -10.93
N ILE A 12 16.01 -38.04 -11.68
CA ILE A 12 15.14 -39.16 -11.24
C ILE A 12 14.10 -38.78 -10.15
N GLY A 13 12.79 -38.72 -10.41
CA GLY A 13 11.97 -39.68 -11.15
C GLY A 13 10.97 -40.34 -10.21
N LEU A 14 9.83 -39.68 -9.96
CA LEU A 14 8.55 -40.35 -9.64
C LEU A 14 7.50 -39.66 -10.53
N ALA A 15 7.21 -40.23 -11.69
CA ALA A 15 6.27 -41.35 -11.86
C ALA A 15 4.82 -40.86 -11.79
N VAL A 16 4.16 -41.07 -12.92
CA VAL A 16 2.72 -41.15 -13.15
C VAL A 16 1.99 -39.81 -13.19
N ILE A 17 1.93 -39.31 -14.42
CA ILE A 17 0.86 -38.48 -14.95
C ILE A 17 -0.48 -39.13 -14.54
N GLY A 18 -1.13 -38.57 -13.52
CA GLY A 18 -2.48 -38.95 -13.11
C GLY A 18 -3.49 -38.38 -14.10
N LEU A 19 -3.62 -39.00 -15.27
CA LEU A 19 -4.78 -38.84 -16.15
C LEU A 19 -5.84 -39.87 -15.72
N ALA A 20 -6.70 -39.49 -14.76
CA ALA A 20 -7.92 -40.23 -14.47
C ALA A 20 -9.04 -39.29 -13.98
N SER A 21 -9.78 -38.79 -14.97
CA SER A 21 -11.23 -38.56 -14.96
C SER A 21 -11.86 -37.86 -13.74
N THR A 22 -11.96 -36.54 -13.79
CA THR A 22 -13.09 -35.83 -13.19
C THR A 22 -14.19 -35.69 -14.25
N GLY A 23 -15.27 -36.46 -14.08
CA GLY A 23 -16.46 -36.35 -14.92
C GLY A 23 -17.03 -34.94 -14.85
N LEU A 24 -17.32 -34.34 -16.02
CA LEU A 24 -18.12 -33.13 -16.13
C LEU A 24 -19.59 -33.51 -15.88
N ALA A 25 -19.92 -33.83 -14.63
CA ALA A 25 -21.29 -33.87 -14.18
C ALA A 25 -21.81 -32.43 -14.17
N GLY A 26 -22.83 -32.18 -14.99
CA GLY A 26 -23.25 -30.86 -15.40
C GLY A 26 -23.51 -29.89 -14.26
N THR A 27 -22.79 -28.78 -14.28
CA THR A 27 -23.22 -27.55 -13.64
C THR A 27 -23.98 -26.76 -14.69
N ARG A 28 -25.31 -26.75 -14.58
CA ARG A 28 -26.13 -25.75 -15.27
C ARG A 28 -25.61 -24.38 -14.83
N VAL A 29 -25.14 -23.58 -15.78
CA VAL A 29 -24.89 -22.15 -15.57
C VAL A 29 -26.27 -21.55 -15.29
N ALA A 30 -26.66 -21.50 -14.02
CA ALA A 30 -27.82 -20.73 -13.60
C ALA A 30 -27.45 -19.26 -13.77
N ASP A 31 -28.25 -18.55 -14.57
CA ASP A 31 -28.19 -17.13 -14.88
C ASP A 31 -27.50 -16.29 -13.78
N THR A 32 -26.21 -16.02 -13.96
CA THR A 32 -25.55 -14.94 -13.23
C THR A 32 -26.07 -13.64 -13.81
N ARG A 33 -27.18 -13.15 -13.25
CA ARG A 33 -27.54 -11.74 -13.40
C ARG A 33 -26.31 -10.95 -12.98
N VAL A 34 -25.73 -10.21 -13.93
CA VAL A 34 -24.73 -9.18 -13.65
C VAL A 34 -25.43 -8.19 -12.72
N ALA A 35 -25.17 -8.32 -11.42
CA ALA A 35 -25.58 -7.32 -10.46
C ALA A 35 -24.69 -6.11 -10.70
N ASP A 36 -25.32 -5.02 -11.13
CA ASP A 36 -24.84 -3.64 -11.22
C ASP A 36 -23.54 -3.39 -10.44
N THR A 37 -22.39 -3.59 -11.10
CA THR A 37 -21.12 -3.15 -10.56
C THR A 37 -21.09 -1.63 -10.65
N ARG A 38 -21.44 -0.98 -9.55
CA ARG A 38 -21.23 0.46 -9.41
C ARG A 38 -19.73 0.73 -9.51
N VAL A 39 -19.34 1.45 -10.55
CA VAL A 39 -18.06 2.15 -10.59
C VAL A 39 -18.03 3.10 -9.41
N ALA A 40 -17.22 2.80 -8.40
CA ALA A 40 -16.86 3.76 -7.39
C ALA A 40 -16.05 4.85 -8.09
N ASP A 41 -16.60 6.06 -8.17
CA ASP A 41 -15.83 7.26 -8.48
C ASP A 41 -14.69 7.32 -7.46
N LEU A 42 -13.46 7.06 -7.93
CA LEU A 42 -12.25 7.37 -7.17
C LEU A 42 -12.08 8.89 -7.23
N GLY A 43 -13.03 9.60 -6.63
CA GLY A 43 -12.95 11.02 -6.41
C GLY A 43 -11.62 11.23 -5.70
N THR A 44 -10.68 11.86 -6.40
CA THR A 44 -9.43 12.27 -5.77
C THR A 44 -9.87 13.20 -4.65
N PRO A 45 -9.62 12.87 -3.37
CA PRO A 45 -10.00 13.78 -2.31
C PRO A 45 -9.32 15.10 -2.65
N PRO A 46 -10.03 16.25 -2.60
CA PRO A 46 -9.33 17.51 -2.62
C PRO A 46 -8.25 17.39 -1.55
N ALA A 47 -7.00 17.70 -1.89
CA ALA A 47 -5.92 17.85 -0.92
C ALA A 47 -6.28 19.08 -0.08
N ARG A 48 -7.29 18.92 0.78
CA ARG A 48 -7.60 19.80 1.87
C ARG A 48 -6.43 19.56 2.78
N ALA A 49 -5.62 20.59 2.98
CA ALA A 49 -4.74 20.67 4.13
C ALA A 49 -5.57 20.21 5.32
N ALA A 50 -5.39 18.95 5.72
CA ALA A 50 -5.99 18.44 6.92
C ALA A 50 -5.20 19.18 7.98
N GLY A 51 -5.71 20.34 8.39
CA GLY A 51 -5.22 21.12 9.52
C GLY A 51 -5.33 20.20 10.72
N THR A 52 -4.25 19.47 10.96
CA THR A 52 -4.26 18.28 11.78
C THR A 52 -3.28 18.48 12.91
N GLN A 53 -3.57 17.77 13.98
CA GLN A 53 -2.82 17.71 15.22
C GLN A 53 -1.40 17.14 15.01
N TYR A 54 -1.02 16.85 13.75
CA TYR A 54 0.24 16.32 13.31
C TYR A 54 1.25 17.45 13.11
N PRO A 55 2.29 17.55 13.95
CA PRO A 55 3.31 18.60 13.86
C PRO A 55 4.31 18.39 12.72
N VAL A 56 4.27 17.27 11.99
CA VAL A 56 5.27 16.93 10.96
C VAL A 56 4.61 16.55 9.64
N CYS A 57 5.16 17.06 8.54
CA CYS A 57 4.77 16.74 7.18
C CYS A 57 5.93 16.11 6.38
N LEU A 58 5.60 15.24 5.45
CA LEU A 58 6.50 14.75 4.40
C LEU A 58 6.25 15.54 3.12
N HIS A 59 7.23 16.35 2.73
CA HIS A 59 7.20 17.10 1.48
C HIS A 59 7.84 16.28 0.37
N VAL A 60 7.06 15.91 -0.65
CA VAL A 60 7.54 15.12 -1.79
C VAL A 60 7.82 16.04 -2.97
N TYR A 61 9.06 16.02 -3.45
CA TYR A 61 9.53 16.72 -4.64
C TYR A 61 9.35 15.85 -5.88
N GLY A 62 8.73 16.41 -6.92
CA GLY A 62 8.57 15.72 -8.20
C GLY A 62 7.84 16.58 -9.21
N PRO A 63 7.39 15.99 -10.33
CA PRO A 63 6.52 16.67 -11.28
C PRO A 63 5.22 17.17 -10.63
N VAL A 64 4.76 16.44 -9.60
CA VAL A 64 3.69 16.86 -8.69
C VAL A 64 4.27 16.91 -7.29
N THR A 65 4.31 18.12 -6.74
CA THR A 65 4.77 18.37 -5.37
C THR A 65 3.59 18.37 -4.43
N TYR A 66 3.73 17.71 -3.28
CA TYR A 66 2.68 17.67 -2.26
C TYR A 66 3.24 17.43 -0.85
N ASP A 67 2.45 17.82 0.14
CA ASP A 67 2.75 17.66 1.57
C ASP A 67 1.80 16.65 2.20
N ASP A 68 2.36 15.60 2.81
CA ASP A 68 1.62 14.63 3.62
C ASP A 68 1.83 14.91 5.12
N CYS A 69 0.84 15.53 5.76
CA CYS A 69 0.89 15.94 7.17
C CYS A 69 0.20 14.93 8.09
N SER A 70 0.65 13.68 8.08
CA SER A 70 0.05 12.58 8.87
C SER A 70 0.95 12.07 10.01
N TYR A 71 2.07 12.74 10.29
CA TYR A 71 3.11 12.25 11.19
C TYR A 71 3.14 13.01 12.53
N VAL A 72 3.33 12.29 13.64
CA VAL A 72 3.46 12.92 14.97
C VAL A 72 4.89 13.32 15.33
N SER A 73 5.89 12.84 14.58
CA SER A 73 7.31 13.14 14.84
C SER A 73 8.20 12.96 13.61
N LEU A 74 9.36 13.63 13.61
CA LEU A 74 10.39 13.50 12.56
C LEU A 74 10.91 12.06 12.44
N ALA A 75 11.09 11.38 13.56
CA ALA A 75 11.54 9.99 13.58
C ALA A 75 10.54 9.04 12.89
N GLN A 76 9.24 9.31 13.04
CA GLN A 76 8.20 8.54 12.36
C GLN A 76 8.12 8.85 10.85
N CYS A 77 8.41 10.09 10.46
CA CYS A 77 8.43 10.52 9.06
C CYS A 77 9.67 10.02 8.30
N ALA A 78 10.84 9.98 8.95
CA ALA A 78 12.12 9.61 8.35
C ALA A 78 12.09 8.35 7.46
N PRO A 79 11.54 7.18 7.87
CA PRO A 79 11.51 6.00 7.02
C PRO A 79 10.69 6.18 5.74
N SER A 80 9.71 7.08 5.72
CA SER A 80 8.91 7.38 4.53
C SER A 80 9.60 8.31 3.53
N ALA A 81 10.60 9.07 3.98
CA ALA A 81 11.41 9.95 3.13
C ALA A 81 12.53 9.19 2.39
N VAL A 82 13.06 8.12 2.99
CA VAL A 82 14.18 7.37 2.43
C VAL A 82 13.82 6.74 1.09
N GLY A 83 14.72 6.85 0.12
CA GLY A 83 14.55 6.26 -1.22
C GLY A 83 13.53 6.98 -2.11
N ARG A 84 13.00 8.13 -1.65
CA ARG A 84 12.10 9.00 -2.42
C ARG A 84 12.71 10.39 -2.49
N SER A 85 12.31 11.15 -3.49
CA SER A 85 12.59 12.59 -3.54
C SER A 85 11.68 13.30 -2.52
N ALA A 86 11.88 13.09 -1.22
CA ALA A 86 11.01 13.63 -0.18
C ALA A 86 11.81 14.06 1.06
N GLN A 87 11.29 15.03 1.81
CA GLN A 87 11.91 15.56 3.01
C GLN A 87 10.87 15.74 4.12
N CYS A 88 11.26 15.49 5.36
CA CYS A 88 10.40 15.72 6.52
C CYS A 88 10.60 17.15 7.05
N MET A 89 9.50 17.86 7.27
CA MET A 89 9.51 19.25 7.76
C MET A 89 8.46 19.46 8.83
N ALA A 90 8.64 20.51 9.65
CA ALA A 90 7.63 20.94 10.59
C ALA A 90 6.39 21.45 9.85
N ASN A 91 5.20 21.06 10.31
CA ASN A 91 3.94 21.48 9.73
C ASN A 91 3.67 22.97 10.05
N PRO A 92 3.66 23.88 9.06
CA PRO A 92 3.42 25.30 9.30
C PRO A 92 1.97 25.60 9.72
N PHE A 93 1.04 24.68 9.45
CA PHE A 93 -0.39 24.80 9.82
C PHE A 93 -0.72 24.05 11.12
N HIS A 94 0.29 23.62 11.88
CA HIS A 94 0.08 22.88 13.12
C HIS A 94 -0.59 23.76 14.18
N VAL A 95 -1.78 23.35 14.62
CA VAL A 95 -2.44 23.91 15.80
C VAL A 95 -2.36 22.88 16.95
N PRO A 96 -1.62 23.16 18.03
CA PRO A 96 -1.56 22.25 19.16
C PRO A 96 -2.96 22.14 19.78
N ALA A 97 -3.40 20.92 20.06
CA ALA A 97 -4.67 20.73 20.76
C ALA A 97 -4.58 21.37 22.15
N GLU A 98 -5.45 22.34 22.42
CA GLU A 98 -5.53 22.97 23.72
C GLU A 98 -5.79 21.90 24.79
N ARG A 99 -4.90 21.78 25.78
CA ARG A 99 -5.14 20.92 26.94
C ARG A 99 -6.37 21.47 27.65
N ARG A 100 -7.54 20.83 27.45
CA ARG A 100 -8.77 21.17 28.17
C ARG A 100 -8.53 20.92 29.66
N VAL A 101 -8.09 21.95 30.38
CA VAL A 101 -7.94 21.90 31.84
C VAL A 101 -9.34 21.76 32.39
N ARG A 102 -9.70 20.54 32.82
CA ARG A 102 -10.96 20.27 33.50
C ARG A 102 -10.91 21.01 34.83
N ARG A 103 -11.45 22.23 34.87
CA ARG A 103 -11.76 22.92 36.13
C ARG A 103 -12.71 22.01 36.90
N ARG A 104 -12.24 21.56 38.06
CA ARG A 104 -13.01 20.80 39.05
C ARG A 104 -13.74 21.77 39.96
#